data_AF-Q8GV00-F1
#
_entry.id   AF-Q8GV00-F1
#
_cell.length_a   1.000
_cell.length_b   1.000
_cell.length_c   1.000
_cell.angle_alpha   90.00
_cell.angle_beta   90.00
_cell.angle_gamma   90.00
#
_symmetry.space_group_name_H-M   'P 1'
#
loop_
_entity.id
_entity.type
_entity.pdbx_description
1 polymer ?
#
loop_
_entity_poly.entity_id
_entity_poly.type
_entity_poly.pdbx_seq_one_letter_code
_entity_poly.pdbx_strand_id
1 'polypeptide(L)'
;CYVQFPQRFDGIDPSDRYANHNTIFFDVSMRALDGLQGPMYVGTGCIFRRTALYGFSPPRTTEHHGWFGRRKIKLFLRKPKAAKKQEDEIALPINGDHGDIDDVDIESLLLLPIRFGNSTSLAASIPVAEYQGRLLQDLQGKGSQGRPAGSLAVPREPLDAATVAEAISVISCFYEDKTEWGKRVGWIYGS
;
A
#
# COMPACT_ATOMS: atom_id res chain seq x y z
N CYS A 1 4.36 1.48 -1.87
CA CYS A 1 5.66 0.81 -1.67
C CYS A 1 5.64 -0.54 -2.38
N TYR A 2 6.77 -0.90 -2.97
CA TYR A 2 6.98 -2.08 -3.79
C TYR A 2 8.43 -2.55 -3.67
N VAL A 3 8.69 -3.77 -4.12
CA VAL A 3 10.05 -4.29 -4.33
C VAL A 3 10.27 -4.39 -5.83
N GLN A 4 11.27 -3.68 -6.34
CA GLN A 4 11.66 -3.69 -7.76
C GLN A 4 12.81 -4.68 -7.96
N PHE A 5 12.62 -5.60 -8.90
CA PHE A 5 13.66 -6.53 -9.36
C PHE A 5 14.29 -5.98 -10.66
N PRO A 6 15.61 -6.17 -10.86
CA PRO A 6 16.27 -5.75 -12.09
C PRO A 6 15.75 -6.57 -13.28
N GLN A 7 15.44 -5.90 -14.40
CA GLN A 7 15.03 -6.59 -15.63
C GLN A 7 16.27 -7.08 -16.38
N ARG A 8 16.25 -8.33 -16.82
CA ARG A 8 17.32 -8.95 -17.62
C ARG A 8 16.72 -9.51 -18.90
N PHE A 9 17.43 -9.31 -20.00
CA PHE A 9 17.02 -9.78 -21.32
C PHE A 9 17.97 -10.86 -21.81
N ASP A 10 17.40 -11.87 -22.46
CA ASP A 10 18.15 -12.92 -23.13
C ASP A 10 18.40 -12.55 -24.60
N GLY A 11 19.34 -13.25 -25.25
CA GLY A 11 19.62 -13.06 -26.68
C GLY A 11 20.31 -11.74 -27.01
N ILE A 12 20.97 -11.11 -26.03
CA ILE A 12 21.77 -9.91 -26.26
C ILE A 12 23.06 -10.29 -26.97
N ASP A 13 23.45 -9.48 -27.96
CA ASP A 13 24.72 -9.62 -28.66
C ASP A 13 25.90 -9.65 -27.66
N PRO A 14 26.87 -10.57 -27.78
CA PRO A 14 28.01 -10.65 -26.87
C PRO A 14 28.86 -9.38 -26.81
N SER A 15 28.89 -8.57 -27.88
CA SER A 15 29.58 -7.28 -27.88
C SER A 15 28.75 -6.13 -27.29
N ASP A 16 27.49 -6.40 -26.93
CA ASP A 16 26.50 -5.48 -26.38
C ASP A 16 26.53 -4.08 -27.00
N ARG A 17 26.60 -4.03 -28.35
CA ARG A 17 26.77 -2.77 -29.09
C ARG A 17 25.67 -1.74 -28.83
N TYR A 18 24.48 -2.21 -28.46
CA TYR A 18 23.32 -1.38 -28.16
C TYR A 18 23.09 -1.14 -26.67
N ALA A 19 23.98 -1.63 -25.79
CA ALA A 19 23.88 -1.51 -24.34
C ALA A 19 22.54 -2.06 -23.76
N ASN A 20 22.02 -3.13 -24.35
CA ASN A 20 20.71 -3.69 -24.00
C ASN A 20 20.71 -4.45 -22.67
N HIS A 21 21.89 -4.80 -22.11
CA HIS A 21 21.95 -5.36 -20.76
C HIS A 21 21.50 -4.36 -19.69
N ASN A 22 21.50 -3.06 -20.00
CA ASN A 22 21.07 -1.98 -19.09
C ASN A 22 21.74 -2.04 -17.70
N THR A 23 22.98 -2.53 -17.62
CA THR A 23 23.71 -2.76 -16.36
C THR A 23 23.95 -1.49 -15.58
N ILE A 24 24.28 -0.38 -16.26
CA ILE A 24 24.47 0.92 -15.59
C ILE A 24 23.19 1.34 -14.87
N PHE A 25 22.04 1.21 -15.52
CA PHE A 25 20.76 1.62 -14.97
C PHE A 25 20.33 0.72 -13.80
N PHE A 26 20.37 -0.61 -13.98
CA PHE A 26 19.88 -1.56 -12.97
C PHE A 26 20.89 -1.86 -11.86
N ASP A 27 22.19 -1.96 -12.16
CA ASP A 27 23.21 -2.41 -11.20
C ASP A 27 23.96 -1.28 -10.50
N VAL A 28 23.99 -0.09 -11.10
CA VAL A 28 24.65 1.08 -10.52
C VAL A 28 23.62 2.08 -10.02
N SER A 29 22.82 2.67 -10.91
CA SER A 29 21.92 3.78 -10.55
C SER A 29 20.82 3.34 -9.58
N MET A 30 20.06 2.30 -9.91
CA MET A 30 18.99 1.80 -9.04
C MET A 30 19.52 1.27 -7.71
N ARG A 31 20.68 0.60 -7.73
CA ARG A 31 21.34 0.11 -6.52
C ARG A 31 21.82 1.25 -5.62
N ALA A 32 22.28 2.36 -6.19
CA ALA A 32 22.63 3.56 -5.42
C ALA A 32 21.40 4.22 -4.79
N LEU A 33 20.28 4.29 -5.53
CA LEU A 33 19.01 4.83 -5.01
C LEU A 33 18.40 4.00 -3.88
N ASP A 34 18.70 2.70 -3.84
CA ASP A 34 18.30 1.80 -2.75
C ASP A 34 18.86 2.23 -1.39
N GLY A 35 20.01 2.90 -1.36
CA GLY A 35 20.58 3.48 -0.14
C GLY A 35 19.89 4.75 0.37
N LEU A 36 18.99 5.34 -0.42
CA LEU A 36 18.27 6.58 -0.07
C LEU A 36 16.78 6.31 0.20
N GLN A 37 16.01 6.03 -0.86
CA GLN A 37 14.56 5.84 -0.79
C GLN A 37 14.08 4.59 -1.55
N GLY A 38 14.97 3.91 -2.28
CA GLY A 38 14.62 2.80 -3.15
C GLY A 38 14.69 3.16 -4.63
N PRO A 39 14.75 2.15 -5.51
CA PRO A 39 14.66 2.33 -6.96
C PRO A 39 13.27 2.82 -7.38
N MET A 40 13.22 3.48 -8.53
CA MET A 40 11.97 3.87 -9.19
C MET A 40 11.28 2.68 -9.87
N TYR A 41 9.96 2.77 -10.03
CA TYR A 41 9.16 1.77 -10.74
C TYR A 41 9.39 1.89 -12.24
N VAL A 42 9.67 0.76 -12.90
CA VAL A 42 9.98 0.70 -14.34
C VAL A 42 9.06 -0.18 -15.17
N GLY A 43 7.83 -0.41 -14.70
CA GLY A 43 6.79 -1.09 -15.49
C GLY A 43 6.69 -2.60 -15.29
N THR A 44 7.79 -3.30 -15.01
CA THR A 44 7.78 -4.76 -14.82
C THR A 44 8.69 -5.22 -13.67
N GLY A 45 8.59 -6.49 -13.30
CA GLY A 45 9.46 -7.10 -12.28
C GLY A 45 9.26 -6.50 -10.89
N CYS A 46 8.01 -6.25 -10.50
CA CYS A 46 7.68 -5.62 -9.22
C CYS A 46 6.65 -6.40 -8.42
N ILE A 47 6.80 -6.37 -7.10
CA ILE A 47 5.78 -6.84 -6.16
C ILE A 47 5.29 -5.64 -5.35
N PHE A 48 4.01 -5.31 -5.49
CA PHE A 48 3.37 -4.20 -4.80
C PHE A 48 2.67 -4.65 -3.53
N ARG A 49 2.76 -3.82 -2.48
CA ARG A 49 1.86 -3.95 -1.34
C ARG A 49 0.49 -3.39 -1.75
N ARG A 50 -0.55 -4.23 -1.73
CA ARG A 50 -1.93 -3.87 -2.12
C ARG A 50 -2.43 -2.59 -1.46
N THR A 51 -2.28 -2.45 -0.14
CA THR A 51 -2.73 -1.25 0.59
C THR A 51 -2.00 0.03 0.16
N ALA A 52 -0.77 -0.08 -0.34
CA ALA A 52 -0.04 1.10 -0.81
C ALA A 52 -0.56 1.60 -2.16
N LEU A 53 -1.10 0.73 -3.02
CA LEU A 53 -1.78 1.15 -4.25
C LEU A 53 -3.08 1.91 -3.95
N TYR A 54 -3.70 1.65 -2.80
CA TYR A 54 -4.86 2.40 -2.32
C TYR A 54 -4.50 3.76 -1.68
N GLY A 55 -3.21 4.09 -1.63
CA GLY A 55 -2.73 5.33 -1.02
C GLY A 55 -2.76 5.32 0.51
N PHE A 56 -2.74 4.15 1.16
CA PHE A 56 -2.52 4.07 2.60
C PHE A 56 -1.03 4.16 2.93
N SER A 57 -0.68 5.04 3.87
CA SER A 57 0.68 5.17 4.37
C SER A 57 1.14 3.90 5.08
N PRO A 58 2.45 3.56 5.02
CA PRO A 58 2.97 2.44 5.78
C PRO A 58 2.77 2.66 7.29
N PRO A 59 2.56 1.58 8.07
CA PRO A 59 2.56 1.70 9.54
C PRO A 59 3.93 2.24 9.97
N ARG A 60 3.93 3.33 10.74
CA ARG A 60 5.16 4.02 11.17
C ARG A 60 5.97 3.09 12.08
N THR A 61 7.10 2.58 11.59
CA THR A 61 7.95 1.64 12.33
C THR A 61 8.87 2.34 13.34
N THR A 62 9.44 3.50 13.00
CA THR A 62 10.33 4.27 13.88
C THR A 62 10.37 5.75 13.49
N GLU A 63 10.24 6.65 14.47
CA GLU A 63 10.48 8.09 14.27
C GLU A 63 11.86 8.44 14.88
N HIS A 64 12.67 9.19 14.13
CA HIS A 64 14.01 9.61 14.54
C HIS A 64 13.95 11.03 15.09
N HIS A 65 14.26 11.20 16.38
CA HIS A 65 14.28 12.52 17.04
C HIS A 65 15.69 12.92 17.50
N GLY A 66 15.93 14.23 17.55
CA GLY A 66 17.16 14.87 18.05
C GLY A 66 18.05 15.45 16.94
N TRP A 67 18.95 16.38 17.31
CA TRP A 67 19.81 17.18 16.41
C TRP A 67 20.66 16.35 15.40
N PHE A 68 20.81 15.04 15.62
CA PHE A 68 21.49 14.11 14.70
C PHE A 68 20.75 12.78 14.50
N GLY A 69 19.43 12.71 14.74
CA GLY A 69 18.63 11.50 14.51
C GLY A 69 19.03 10.26 15.34
N ARG A 70 19.81 10.46 16.41
CA ARG A 70 20.39 9.37 17.24
C ARG A 70 19.41 8.69 18.17
N ARG A 71 18.23 9.26 18.44
CA ARG A 71 17.20 8.62 19.28
C ARG A 71 16.14 7.98 18.40
N LYS A 72 16.16 6.64 18.35
CA LYS A 72 15.12 5.82 17.71
C LYS A 72 13.99 5.60 18.72
N ILE A 73 12.81 6.14 18.46
CA ILE A 73 11.61 5.79 19.21
C ILE A 73 10.78 4.85 18.34
N LYS A 74 10.60 3.60 18.78
CA LYS A 74 9.62 2.69 18.19
C LYS A 74 8.24 3.19 18.61
N LEU A 75 7.56 3.90 17.73
CA LEU A 75 6.17 4.29 17.93
C LEU A 75 5.31 3.06 17.61
N PHE A 76 4.93 2.32 18.65
CA PHE A 76 3.73 1.49 18.54
C PHE A 76 2.56 2.40 18.20
N LEU A 77 1.69 1.97 17.27
CA LEU A 77 0.44 2.62 16.84
C LEU A 77 -0.22 3.41 17.99
N ARG A 78 0.16 4.67 18.14
CA ARG A 78 -0.43 5.59 19.08
C ARG A 78 -1.11 6.64 18.23
N LYS A 79 -2.41 6.80 18.43
CA LYS A 79 -3.25 7.83 17.79
C LYS A 79 -2.45 9.14 17.74
N PRO A 80 -2.28 9.78 16.56
CA PRO A 80 -1.66 11.10 16.52
C PRO A 80 -2.55 12.06 17.30
N LYS A 81 -2.02 12.68 18.36
CA LYS A 81 -2.66 13.85 18.95
C LYS A 81 -2.63 14.95 17.89
N ALA A 82 -3.78 15.54 17.61
CA ALA A 82 -3.94 16.61 16.64
C ALA A 82 -2.97 17.76 16.92
N ALA A 83 -1.95 17.87 16.08
CA ALA A 83 -1.16 19.08 15.90
C ALA A 83 -1.06 19.30 14.39
N LYS A 84 -1.50 20.49 13.97
CA LYS A 84 -1.64 21.00 12.59
C LYS A 84 -0.76 20.27 11.57
N LYS A 85 -1.40 19.58 10.61
CA LYS A 85 -0.72 18.90 9.51
C LYS A 85 -1.01 19.58 8.18
N GLN A 86 0.09 19.86 7.49
CA GLN A 86 0.24 20.16 6.08
C GLN A 86 -0.47 19.09 5.22
N GLU A 87 -1.05 19.50 4.10
CA GLU A 87 -2.17 18.85 3.38
C GLU A 87 -1.86 17.50 2.69
N ASP A 88 -0.64 16.95 2.82
CA ASP A 88 -0.17 15.83 1.97
C ASP A 88 -0.14 14.43 2.64
N GLU A 89 -0.47 14.28 3.92
CA GLU A 89 -0.52 12.96 4.58
C GLU A 89 -1.87 12.69 5.28
N ILE A 90 -2.82 12.13 4.51
CA ILE A 90 -4.09 11.63 5.07
C ILE A 90 -3.91 10.17 5.51
N ALA A 91 -3.51 9.99 6.77
CA ALA A 91 -3.48 8.68 7.42
C ALA A 91 -4.85 8.39 8.04
N LEU A 92 -5.62 7.48 7.44
CA LEU A 92 -6.86 6.98 8.06
C LEU A 92 -6.51 5.86 9.06
N PRO A 93 -7.00 5.91 10.32
CA PRO A 93 -6.91 4.79 11.24
C PRO A 93 -7.93 3.71 10.85
N ILE A 94 -7.47 2.49 10.58
CA ILE A 94 -8.34 1.37 10.14
C ILE A 94 -8.89 0.53 11.32
N ASN A 95 -8.54 0.85 12.57
CA ASN A 95 -9.01 0.11 13.75
C ASN A 95 -9.87 1.01 14.66
N GLY A 96 -11.20 0.91 14.52
CA GLY A 96 -12.15 1.35 15.53
C GLY A 96 -12.21 0.34 16.68
N ASP A 97 -11.54 0.65 17.78
CA ASP A 97 -11.84 0.04 19.08
C ASP A 97 -13.16 0.64 19.58
N HIS A 98 -14.06 -0.17 20.14
CA HIS A 98 -15.40 0.21 20.57
C HIS A 98 -15.36 1.13 21.80
N GLY A 99 -15.04 2.40 21.59
CA GLY A 99 -15.09 3.42 22.62
C GLY A 99 -14.80 4.78 21.99
N ASP A 100 -15.85 5.61 21.98
CA ASP A 100 -15.87 7.04 21.65
C ASP A 100 -16.10 7.38 20.17
N ILE A 101 -17.39 7.63 19.87
CA ILE A 101 -17.95 8.14 18.62
C ILE A 101 -17.68 9.64 18.56
N ASP A 102 -16.61 10.08 17.89
CA ASP A 102 -16.36 11.52 17.67
C ASP A 102 -15.96 11.75 16.20
N ASP A 103 -16.92 12.24 15.40
CA ASP A 103 -16.89 12.98 14.11
C ASP A 103 -15.97 12.54 12.93
N VAL A 104 -14.81 11.95 13.18
CA VAL A 104 -13.81 11.54 12.18
C VAL A 104 -14.23 10.32 11.37
N ASP A 105 -15.07 9.45 11.96
CA ASP A 105 -15.57 8.25 11.29
C ASP A 105 -16.66 8.57 10.25
N ILE A 106 -17.42 9.65 10.42
CA ILE A 106 -18.49 10.01 9.46
C ILE A 106 -17.89 10.60 8.19
N GLU A 107 -16.96 11.55 8.31
CA GLU A 107 -16.30 12.15 7.14
C GLU A 107 -15.50 11.10 6.35
N SER A 108 -14.81 10.19 7.04
CA SER A 108 -14.07 9.12 6.37
C SER A 108 -14.99 8.11 5.66
N LEU A 109 -16.14 7.74 6.24
CA LEU A 109 -17.15 6.91 5.57
C LEU A 109 -17.78 7.60 4.35
N LEU A 110 -18.00 8.92 4.43
CA LEU A 110 -18.51 9.73 3.30
C LEU A 110 -17.50 9.87 2.16
N LEU A 111 -16.20 9.78 2.46
CA LEU A 111 -15.13 9.84 1.46
C LEU A 111 -14.84 8.50 0.78
N LEU A 112 -15.25 7.37 1.36
CA LEU A 112 -15.01 6.04 0.76
C LEU A 112 -15.61 5.88 -0.64
N PRO A 113 -16.88 6.27 -0.91
CA PRO A 113 -17.45 6.19 -2.25
C PRO A 113 -16.73 7.07 -3.27
N ILE A 114 -16.29 8.27 -2.86
CA ILE A 114 -15.53 9.18 -3.73
C ILE A 114 -14.15 8.58 -4.03
N ARG A 115 -13.54 7.92 -3.06
CA ARG A 115 -12.17 7.40 -3.20
C ARG A 115 -12.11 6.07 -3.96
N PHE A 116 -12.99 5.13 -3.63
CA PHE A 116 -12.94 3.75 -4.14
C PHE A 116 -14.14 3.35 -5.01
N GLY A 117 -15.14 4.21 -5.15
CA GLY A 117 -16.39 3.92 -5.84
C GLY A 117 -17.45 3.31 -4.94
N ASN A 118 -18.62 3.04 -5.51
CA ASN A 118 -19.82 2.63 -4.76
C ASN A 118 -19.86 1.13 -4.41
N SER A 119 -18.90 0.32 -4.83
CA SER A 119 -18.92 -1.12 -4.53
C SER A 119 -18.56 -1.38 -3.07
N THR A 120 -19.55 -1.84 -2.31
CA THR A 120 -19.39 -2.23 -0.91
C THR A 120 -18.53 -3.48 -0.77
N SER A 121 -18.58 -4.41 -1.74
CA SER A 121 -17.76 -5.62 -1.76
C SER A 121 -16.28 -5.29 -1.94
N LEU A 122 -15.95 -4.36 -2.84
CA LEU A 122 -14.59 -3.85 -3.02
C LEU A 122 -14.11 -3.15 -1.74
N ALA A 123 -14.91 -2.23 -1.19
CA ALA A 123 -14.57 -1.48 0.02
C ALA A 123 -14.34 -2.41 1.23
N ALA A 124 -15.19 -3.42 1.43
CA ALA A 124 -15.06 -4.40 2.50
C ALA A 124 -13.80 -5.27 2.34
N SER A 125 -13.29 -5.46 1.12
CA SER A 125 -12.07 -6.23 0.87
C SER A 125 -10.76 -5.51 1.27
N ILE A 126 -10.79 -4.17 1.41
CA ILE A 126 -9.62 -3.35 1.75
C ILE A 126 -9.05 -3.66 3.15
N PRO A 127 -9.85 -3.62 4.24
CA PRO A 127 -9.33 -3.96 5.58
C PRO A 127 -8.87 -5.41 5.66
N VAL A 128 -9.50 -6.33 4.92
CA VAL A 128 -9.05 -7.73 4.82
C VAL A 128 -7.65 -7.81 4.19
N ALA A 129 -7.40 -7.07 3.12
CA ALA A 129 -6.08 -7.00 2.49
C ALA A 129 -5.00 -6.41 3.41
N GLU A 130 -5.36 -5.39 4.20
CA GLU A 130 -4.45 -4.80 5.18
C GLU A 130 -4.06 -5.80 6.27
N TYR A 131 -5.04 -6.52 6.82
CA TYR A 131 -4.81 -7.58 7.80
C TYR A 131 -3.94 -8.71 7.24
N GLN A 132 -4.18 -9.14 6.00
CA GLN A 132 -3.38 -10.16 5.33
C GLN A 132 -1.93 -9.71 5.07
N GLY A 133 -1.73 -8.44 4.74
CA GLY A 133 -0.44 -7.83 4.44
C GLY A 133 0.33 -7.27 5.65
N ARG A 134 -0.20 -7.40 6.88
CA ARG A 134 0.47 -6.91 8.10
C ARG A 134 1.69 -7.76 8.43
N LEU A 135 2.84 -7.12 8.66
CA LEU A 135 4.09 -7.80 9.03
C LEU A 135 3.98 -8.34 10.48
N LEU A 136 4.27 -9.63 10.69
CA LEU A 136 4.25 -10.27 12.02
C LEU A 136 5.40 -9.81 12.93
N GLN A 137 6.52 -9.36 12.36
CA GLN A 137 7.73 -8.99 13.10
C GLN A 137 7.54 -7.71 13.94
N ASP A 138 6.60 -6.84 13.56
CA ASP A 138 6.33 -5.60 14.30
C ASP A 138 5.59 -5.83 15.63
N LEU A 139 5.18 -7.08 15.92
CA LEU A 139 4.31 -7.44 17.06
C LEU A 139 4.92 -8.51 18.00
N GLN A 140 6.13 -8.97 17.72
CA GLN A 140 6.85 -9.88 18.64
C GLN A 140 7.32 -9.10 19.86
N GLY A 141 6.62 -9.26 21.00
CA GLY A 141 7.11 -8.85 22.32
C GLY A 141 6.11 -8.16 23.25
N LYS A 142 4.88 -7.86 22.83
CA LYS A 142 3.85 -7.29 23.72
C LYS A 142 2.44 -7.78 23.37
N GLY A 143 1.97 -8.78 24.11
CA GLY A 143 0.55 -9.14 24.17
C GLY A 143 -0.04 -9.69 22.86
N SER A 144 -1.28 -10.15 22.93
CA SER A 144 -2.11 -10.80 21.91
C SER A 144 -2.39 -10.01 20.62
N GLN A 145 -1.55 -9.05 20.24
CA GLN A 145 -1.79 -8.12 19.12
C GLN A 145 -1.27 -8.64 17.77
N GLY A 146 -0.58 -9.79 17.76
CA GLY A 146 -0.13 -10.49 16.56
C GLY A 146 -1.26 -11.19 15.81
N ARG A 147 -1.10 -11.38 14.49
CA ARG A 147 -2.01 -12.23 13.72
C ARG A 147 -1.97 -13.67 14.27
N PRO A 148 -3.10 -14.29 14.66
CA PRO A 148 -3.11 -15.63 15.18
C PRO A 148 -2.57 -16.64 14.15
N ALA A 149 -1.89 -17.68 14.63
CA ALA A 149 -1.38 -18.74 13.77
C ALA A 149 -2.53 -19.39 13.00
N GLY A 150 -2.34 -19.66 11.71
CA GLY A 150 -3.34 -20.30 10.86
C GLY A 150 -4.45 -19.37 10.34
N SER A 151 -4.51 -18.09 10.73
CA SER A 151 -5.60 -17.19 10.30
C SER A 151 -5.66 -16.93 8.78
N LEU A 152 -4.56 -17.15 8.06
CA LEU A 152 -4.51 -17.09 6.59
C LEU A 152 -4.57 -18.44 5.90
N ALA A 153 -4.51 -19.53 6.67
CA ALA A 153 -4.52 -20.89 6.14
C ALA A 153 -5.96 -21.44 6.00
N VAL A 154 -6.96 -20.65 6.37
CA VAL A 154 -8.38 -21.00 6.22
C VAL A 154 -8.70 -21.13 4.73
N PRO A 155 -9.40 -22.19 4.29
CA PRO A 155 -9.90 -22.30 2.92
C PRO A 155 -10.68 -21.06 2.52
N ARG A 156 -10.46 -20.57 1.30
CA ARG A 156 -11.29 -19.47 0.77
C ARG A 156 -12.62 -20.01 0.33
N GLU A 157 -13.69 -19.32 0.70
CA GLU A 157 -15.02 -19.59 0.18
C GLU A 157 -15.01 -19.49 -1.36
N PRO A 158 -15.74 -20.38 -2.05
CA PRO A 158 -15.88 -20.29 -3.50
C PRO A 158 -16.60 -18.99 -3.89
N LEU A 159 -16.28 -18.47 -5.08
CA LEU A 159 -16.92 -17.27 -5.61
C LEU A 159 -18.39 -17.54 -5.89
N ASP A 160 -19.27 -16.69 -5.35
CA ASP A 160 -20.69 -16.71 -5.65
C ASP A 160 -21.02 -15.85 -6.88
N ALA A 161 -22.21 -16.06 -7.45
CA ALA A 161 -22.65 -15.33 -8.63
C ALA A 161 -22.76 -13.81 -8.36
N ALA A 162 -23.10 -13.41 -7.12
CA ALA A 162 -23.19 -12.01 -6.74
C ALA A 162 -21.82 -11.33 -6.75
N THR A 163 -20.77 -11.96 -6.19
CA THR A 163 -19.41 -11.41 -6.25
C THR A 163 -18.89 -11.31 -7.68
N VAL A 164 -19.23 -12.26 -8.55
CA VAL A 164 -18.86 -12.18 -9.97
C VAL A 164 -19.57 -11.02 -10.67
N ALA A 165 -20.86 -10.81 -10.41
CA ALA A 165 -21.61 -9.68 -10.97
C ALA A 165 -21.04 -8.33 -10.49
N GLU A 166 -20.69 -8.22 -9.20
CA GLU A 166 -20.01 -7.04 -8.64
C GLU A 166 -18.64 -6.83 -9.29
N ALA A 167 -17.85 -7.88 -9.49
CA ALA A 167 -16.56 -7.78 -10.15
C ALA A 167 -16.70 -7.24 -11.58
N ILE A 168 -17.72 -7.68 -12.33
CA ILE A 168 -18.02 -7.15 -13.68
C ILE A 168 -18.35 -5.65 -13.62
N SER A 169 -19.09 -5.20 -12.61
CA SER A 169 -19.36 -3.78 -12.41
C SER A 169 -18.08 -2.98 -12.11
N VAL A 170 -17.24 -3.47 -11.21
CA VAL A 170 -16.01 -2.79 -10.74
C VAL A 170 -14.96 -2.66 -11.85
N ILE A 171 -14.86 -3.61 -12.78
CA ILE A 171 -13.91 -3.54 -13.91
C ILE A 171 -14.39 -2.67 -15.06
N SER A 172 -15.62 -2.16 -15.01
CA SER A 172 -16.15 -1.31 -16.08
C SER A 172 -15.49 0.07 -16.06
N CYS A 173 -15.31 0.69 -17.23
CA CYS A 173 -14.76 2.04 -17.33
C CYS A 173 -15.63 3.09 -16.62
N PHE A 174 -16.95 2.85 -16.52
CA PHE A 174 -17.87 3.73 -15.82
C PHE A 174 -17.65 3.74 -14.31
N TYR A 175 -17.11 2.65 -13.73
CA TYR A 175 -16.87 2.55 -12.30
C TYR A 175 -15.92 3.64 -11.77
N GLU A 176 -15.00 4.08 -12.63
CA GLU A 176 -14.01 5.10 -12.26
C GLU A 176 -14.58 6.53 -12.33
N ASP A 177 -15.77 6.74 -12.93
CA ASP A 177 -16.36 8.07 -13.05
C ASP A 177 -16.63 8.67 -11.66
N LYS A 178 -16.25 9.95 -11.50
CA LYS A 178 -16.32 10.71 -10.24
C LYS A 178 -15.58 10.07 -9.06
N THR A 179 -14.70 9.10 -9.31
CA THR A 179 -13.83 8.55 -8.27
C THR A 179 -12.42 9.16 -8.31
N GLU A 180 -11.60 8.79 -7.32
CA GLU A 180 -10.17 9.13 -7.26
C GLU A 180 -9.25 8.11 -7.95
N TRP A 181 -9.80 7.03 -8.52
CA TRP A 181 -9.04 6.08 -9.35
C TRP A 181 -8.36 6.82 -10.51
N GLY A 182 -7.10 6.49 -10.78
CA GLY A 182 -6.31 7.18 -11.81
C GLY A 182 -5.76 8.55 -11.40
N LYS A 183 -6.32 9.19 -10.37
CA LYS A 183 -5.92 10.52 -9.90
C LYS A 183 -5.05 10.47 -8.65
N ARG A 184 -5.51 9.75 -7.64
CA ARG A 184 -4.85 9.59 -6.32
C ARG A 184 -4.77 8.13 -5.87
N VAL A 185 -5.57 7.26 -6.48
CA VAL A 185 -5.66 5.83 -6.15
C VAL A 185 -5.27 5.01 -7.38
N GLY A 186 -4.49 3.95 -7.16
CA GLY A 186 -4.06 3.03 -8.21
C GLY A 186 -2.94 3.59 -9.09
N TRP A 187 -2.94 3.19 -10.36
CA TRP A 187 -2.01 3.73 -11.35
C TRP A 187 -2.42 5.14 -11.73
N ILE A 188 -1.48 6.09 -11.68
CA ILE A 188 -1.77 7.47 -12.05
C ILE A 188 -1.90 7.56 -13.58
N TYR A 189 -3.00 8.10 -14.06
CA TYR A 189 -3.24 8.31 -15.47
C TYR A 189 -2.46 9.53 -15.93
N GLY A 190 -1.45 9.29 -16.77
CA GLY A 190 -0.72 10.33 -17.48
C GLY A 190 -1.27 10.52 -18.89
N SER A 191 -1.27 11.77 -19.36
CA SER A 191 -1.55 12.13 -20.75
C SER A 191 -0.34 11.93 -21.65
#